data_AF-A0A956XRQ5-F1
#
_entry.id   AF-A0A956XRQ5-F1
#
_cell.length_a   1.000
_cell.length_b   1.000
_cell.length_c   1.000
_cell.angle_alpha   90.00
_cell.angle_beta   90.00
_cell.angle_gamma   90.00
#
_symmetry.space_group_name_H-M   'P 1'
#
loop_
_entity.id
_entity.type
_entity.pdbx_description
1 polymer ?
#
loop_
_entity_poly.entity_id
_entity_poly.type
_entity_poly.pdbx_seq_one_letter_code
_entity_poly.pdbx_strand_id
1 'polypeptide(L)'
;MDLTMTIVIMSGVEDGTQLPFDAETDGQVNDGQWKISIGRREDNVLRLRNDTFVSRQHAYLHWRDSRWWLEDNSSTNGTFIENKSDFFNDIPVKGIVPIEAGQLFRIGRTWLRIQSDG
;
A
#
# COMPACT_ATOMS: atom_id res chain seq x y z
N MET A 1 -8.86 17.54 -0.95
CA MET A 1 -9.25 16.69 0.20
C MET A 1 -8.12 16.88 1.17
N ASP A 2 -8.39 17.34 2.39
CA ASP A 2 -7.35 17.54 3.39
C ASP A 2 -7.11 16.20 4.12
N LEU A 3 -6.24 15.36 3.55
CA LEU A 3 -5.91 14.04 4.07
C LEU A 3 -4.45 13.72 3.78
N THR A 4 -3.72 13.41 4.85
CA THR A 4 -2.34 12.95 4.78
C THR A 4 -2.25 11.48 5.18
N MET A 5 -1.18 10.83 4.74
CA MET A 5 -0.86 9.47 5.14
C MET A 5 0.66 9.26 5.12
N THR A 6 1.19 8.54 6.10
CA THR A 6 2.56 8.04 6.04
C THR A 6 2.58 6.54 5.78
N ILE A 7 3.29 6.10 4.74
CA ILE A 7 3.64 4.68 4.55
C ILE A 7 5.02 4.43 5.16
N VAL A 8 5.13 3.40 5.98
CA VAL A 8 6.41 2.93 6.50
C VAL A 8 6.81 1.66 5.78
N ILE A 9 8.03 1.62 5.26
CA ILE A 9 8.65 0.39 4.76
C ILE A 9 9.12 -0.42 5.96
N MET A 10 8.70 -1.68 6.05
CA MET A 10 8.90 -2.55 7.21
C MET A 10 9.82 -3.74 6.89
N SER A 11 10.49 -3.74 5.73
CA SER A 11 11.41 -4.79 5.34
C SER A 11 12.33 -4.39 4.19
N GLY A 12 13.40 -5.16 4.00
CA GLY A 12 14.33 -5.00 2.89
C GLY A 12 15.36 -3.89 3.14
N VAL A 13 15.96 -3.39 2.06
CA VAL A 13 17.06 -2.40 2.13
C VAL A 13 16.61 -1.01 2.60
N GLU A 14 15.32 -0.71 2.47
CA GLU A 14 14.71 0.57 2.86
C GLU A 14 13.87 0.44 4.14
N ASP A 15 14.09 -0.61 4.94
CA ASP A 15 13.40 -0.83 6.22
C ASP A 15 13.50 0.38 7.16
N GLY A 16 12.37 0.75 7.77
CA GLY A 16 12.20 1.94 8.60
C GLY A 16 11.95 3.25 7.83
N THR A 17 12.02 3.24 6.49
CA THR A 17 11.77 4.45 5.69
C THR A 17 10.32 4.89 5.83
N GLN A 18 10.10 6.17 6.15
CA GLN A 18 8.78 6.79 6.24
C GLN A 18 8.55 7.67 5.01
N LEU A 19 7.45 7.42 4.31
CA LEU A 19 7.07 8.09 3.06
C LEU A 19 5.74 8.82 3.29
N PRO A 20 5.77 10.14 3.53
CA PRO A 20 4.55 10.92 3.64
C PRO A 20 3.93 11.14 2.26
N PHE A 21 2.60 11.14 2.22
CA PHE A 21 1.78 11.42 1.05
C PHE A 21 0.65 12.36 1.45
N ASP A 22 0.28 13.24 0.54
CA ASP A 22 -0.79 14.21 0.72
C ASP A 22 -1.79 14.08 -0.44
N ALA A 23 -3.09 13.96 -0.13
CA ALA A 23 -4.13 13.83 -1.14
C ALA A 23 -4.23 15.06 -2.07
N GLU A 24 -3.68 16.21 -1.69
CA GLU A 24 -3.62 17.40 -2.55
C GLU A 24 -2.53 17.31 -3.61
N THR A 25 -1.43 16.60 -3.34
CA THR A 25 -0.25 16.55 -4.24
C THR A 25 0.02 15.18 -4.85
N ASP A 26 -0.44 14.11 -4.22
CA ASP A 26 -0.11 12.74 -4.56
C ASP A 26 -1.34 11.96 -5.03
N GLY A 27 -1.15 11.03 -5.97
CA GLY A 27 -2.22 10.15 -6.43
C GLY A 27 -3.34 10.86 -7.19
N GLN A 28 -4.51 10.21 -7.20
CA GLN A 28 -5.69 10.69 -7.92
C GLN A 28 -6.84 10.85 -6.94
N VAL A 29 -7.43 12.05 -6.90
CA VAL A 29 -8.62 12.33 -6.10
C VAL A 29 -9.83 12.47 -7.01
N ASN A 30 -10.86 11.65 -6.79
CA ASN A 30 -12.13 11.71 -7.52
C ASN A 30 -13.29 11.51 -6.53
N ASP A 31 -14.30 12.37 -6.57
CA ASP A 31 -15.52 12.27 -5.74
C ASP A 31 -15.26 12.02 -4.25
N GLY A 32 -14.27 12.70 -3.69
CA GLY A 32 -13.91 12.52 -2.28
C GLY A 32 -13.29 11.15 -1.96
N GLN A 33 -12.72 10.47 -2.96
CA GLN A 33 -11.91 9.27 -2.82
C GLN A 33 -10.49 9.56 -3.29
N TRP A 34 -9.50 9.00 -2.61
CA TRP A 34 -8.09 9.15 -2.96
C TRP A 34 -7.51 7.79 -3.36
N LYS A 35 -6.87 7.72 -4.53
CA LYS A 35 -6.25 6.50 -5.08
C LYS A 35 -4.75 6.71 -5.26
N ILE A 36 -3.96 5.84 -4.64
CA ILE A 36 -2.50 5.81 -4.69
C ILE A 36 -2.06 4.56 -5.44
N SER A 37 -1.22 4.74 -6.47
CA SER A 37 -0.61 3.63 -7.22
C SER A 37 0.66 3.14 -6.55
N ILE A 38 0.82 1.82 -6.45
CA ILE A 38 2.00 1.16 -5.90
C ILE A 38 2.61 0.28 -6.98
N GLY A 39 3.91 0.41 -7.22
CA GLY A 39 4.59 -0.42 -8.21
C GLY A 39 6.05 -0.06 -8.41
N ARG A 40 6.71 -0.76 -9.32
CA ARG A 40 8.16 -0.57 -9.58
C ARG A 40 8.47 0.55 -10.57
N ARG A 41 7.52 0.87 -11.46
CA ARG A 41 7.69 1.95 -12.43
C ARG A 41 7.63 3.32 -11.75
N GLU A 42 8.27 4.29 -12.40
CA GLU A 42 8.38 5.67 -11.91
C GLU A 42 7.07 6.47 -11.94
N ASP A 43 6.05 6.00 -12.66
CA ASP A 43 4.72 6.59 -12.71
C ASP A 43 3.81 6.14 -11.55
N ASN A 44 4.32 5.28 -10.65
CA ASN A 44 3.62 4.98 -9.40
C ASN A 44 3.95 6.03 -8.34
N VAL A 45 2.93 6.42 -7.59
CA VAL A 45 3.07 7.35 -6.44
C VAL A 45 3.98 6.73 -5.39
N LEU A 46 3.69 5.49 -4.98
CA LEU A 46 4.58 4.70 -4.13
C LEU A 46 5.44 3.78 -5.01
N ARG A 47 6.67 4.23 -5.28
CA ARG A 47 7.61 3.50 -6.11
C ARG A 47 8.52 2.57 -5.30
N LEU A 48 8.35 1.26 -5.47
CA LEU A 48 9.21 0.23 -4.88
C LEU A 48 10.25 -0.26 -5.90
N ARG A 49 11.28 0.58 -6.15
CA ARG A 49 12.23 0.34 -7.26
C ARG A 49 13.16 -0.86 -7.06
N ASN A 50 13.48 -1.17 -5.80
CA ASN A 50 14.50 -2.17 -5.43
C ASN A 50 13.96 -3.60 -5.37
N ASP A 51 12.64 -3.78 -5.31
CA ASP A 51 12.00 -5.08 -5.23
C ASP A 51 11.60 -5.58 -6.63
N THR A 52 12.40 -6.49 -7.19
CA THR A 52 12.15 -7.07 -8.52
C THR A 52 10.89 -7.93 -8.59
N PHE A 53 10.33 -8.34 -7.43
CA PHE A 53 9.07 -9.08 -7.33
C PHE A 53 7.86 -8.13 -7.40
N VAL A 54 8.09 -6.82 -7.31
CA VAL A 54 7.04 -5.83 -7.52
C VAL A 54 6.81 -5.63 -9.02
N SER A 55 5.59 -5.93 -9.46
CA SER A 55 5.08 -5.58 -10.79
C SER A 55 5.21 -4.09 -11.10
N ARG A 56 5.23 -3.78 -12.40
CA ARG A 56 5.34 -2.41 -12.90
C ARG A 56 4.26 -1.48 -12.34
N GLN A 57 3.01 -1.95 -12.33
CA GLN A 57 1.86 -1.39 -11.61
C GLN A 57 1.28 -2.57 -10.84
N HIS A 58 1.43 -2.57 -9.51
CA HIS A 58 1.24 -3.78 -8.71
C HIS A 58 -0.08 -3.78 -7.96
N ALA A 59 -0.38 -2.66 -7.29
CA ALA A 59 -1.51 -2.55 -6.40
C ALA A 59 -1.98 -1.09 -6.32
N TYR A 60 -3.15 -0.92 -5.72
CA TYR A 60 -3.68 0.38 -5.38
C TYR A 60 -4.07 0.43 -3.91
N LEU A 61 -3.80 1.57 -3.28
CA LEU A 61 -4.38 1.92 -2.01
C LEU A 61 -5.45 2.98 -2.23
N HIS A 62 -6.62 2.79 -1.62
CA HIS A 62 -7.75 3.68 -1.75
C HIS A 62 -8.20 4.19 -0.39
N TRP A 63 -8.46 5.49 -0.30
CA TRP A 63 -9.24 6.07 0.77
C TRP A 63 -10.66 6.34 0.26
N ARG A 64 -11.65 5.71 0.88
CA ARG A 64 -13.09 5.95 0.64
C ARG A 64 -13.88 5.63 1.89
N ASP A 65 -14.97 6.36 2.12
CA ASP A 65 -15.86 6.18 3.28
C ASP A 65 -15.09 6.19 4.62
N SER A 66 -14.12 7.09 4.73
CA SER A 66 -13.23 7.24 5.89
C SER A 66 -12.44 5.98 6.27
N ARG A 67 -12.14 5.12 5.29
CA ARG A 67 -11.40 3.86 5.48
C ARG A 67 -10.39 3.63 4.37
N TRP A 68 -9.32 2.92 4.72
CA TRP A 68 -8.33 2.43 3.77
C TRP A 68 -8.74 1.10 3.17
N TRP A 69 -8.45 0.94 1.89
CA TRP A 69 -8.70 -0.27 1.12
C TRP A 69 -7.50 -0.60 0.24
N LEU A 70 -7.13 -1.87 0.20
CA LEU A 70 -6.03 -2.39 -0.60
C LEU A 70 -6.56 -3.25 -1.75
N GLU A 71 -6.01 -3.05 -2.93
CA GLU A 71 -6.39 -3.77 -4.16
C GLU A 71 -5.13 -4.30 -4.85
N ASP A 72 -5.10 -5.61 -5.12
CA ASP A 72 -4.10 -6.18 -6.03
C ASP A 72 -4.50 -5.91 -7.48
N ASN A 73 -3.57 -5.39 -8.30
CA ASN A 73 -3.81 -5.08 -9.70
C ASN A 73 -3.30 -6.18 -10.63
N SER A 74 -3.78 -7.41 -10.45
CA SER A 74 -3.34 -8.59 -11.21
C SER A 74 -1.82 -8.73 -11.22
N SER A 75 -1.21 -8.56 -10.04
CA SER A 75 0.23 -8.60 -9.89
C SER A 75 0.80 -10.01 -10.11
N THR A 76 2.09 -10.10 -10.42
CA THR A 76 2.72 -11.40 -10.70
C THR A 76 2.97 -12.21 -9.43
N ASN A 77 3.29 -11.53 -8.32
CA ASN A 77 3.69 -12.17 -7.07
C ASN A 77 2.68 -12.00 -5.93
N GLY A 78 1.58 -11.29 -6.20
CA GLY A 78 0.50 -11.08 -5.25
C GLY A 78 0.73 -9.95 -4.26
N THR A 79 -0.39 -9.47 -3.74
CA THR A 79 -0.51 -8.56 -2.61
C THR A 79 -1.14 -9.32 -1.43
N PHE A 80 -0.66 -9.07 -0.22
CA PHE A 80 -1.09 -9.80 0.97
C PHE A 80 -1.28 -8.86 2.16
N ILE A 81 -2.13 -9.25 3.11
CA ILE A 81 -2.27 -8.61 4.41
C ILE A 81 -1.81 -9.57 5.51
N GLU A 82 -1.32 -9.03 6.62
CA GLU A 82 -0.95 -9.85 7.78
C GLU A 82 -2.11 -10.72 8.25
N ASN A 83 -1.77 -11.89 8.75
CA ASN A 83 -2.71 -12.78 9.39
C ASN A 83 -2.43 -12.84 10.90
N LYS A 84 -3.30 -12.19 11.67
CA LYS A 84 -3.18 -12.12 13.13
C LYS A 84 -3.35 -13.48 13.83
N SER A 85 -3.93 -14.48 13.14
CA SER A 85 -4.18 -15.82 13.71
C SER A 85 -3.19 -16.88 13.21
N ASP A 86 -2.47 -16.60 12.12
CA ASP A 86 -1.49 -17.52 11.54
C ASP A 86 -0.29 -16.73 11.00
N PHE A 87 0.73 -16.58 11.85
CA PHE A 87 1.96 -15.84 11.53
C PHE A 87 2.80 -16.46 10.40
N PHE A 88 2.50 -17.69 9.98
CA PHE A 88 3.21 -18.35 8.89
C PHE A 88 2.54 -18.13 7.53
N ASN A 89 1.28 -17.72 7.50
CA ASN A 89 0.50 -17.59 6.27
C ASN A 89 -0.25 -16.26 6.18
N ASP A 90 0.28 -15.34 5.38
CA ASP A 90 -0.38 -14.09 5.02
C ASP A 90 -1.66 -14.34 4.21
N ILE A 91 -2.63 -13.43 4.31
CA ILE A 91 -3.90 -13.54 3.58
C ILE A 91 -3.74 -12.83 2.22
N PRO A 92 -3.96 -13.53 1.09
CA PRO A 92 -3.90 -12.88 -0.23
C PRO A 92 -5.07 -11.91 -0.41
N VAL A 93 -4.77 -10.74 -0.95
CA VAL A 93 -5.78 -9.74 -1.33
C VAL A 93 -6.52 -10.22 -2.58
N LYS A 94 -7.85 -10.35 -2.46
CA LYS A 94 -8.75 -10.71 -3.57
C LYS A 94 -9.75 -9.58 -3.79
N GLY A 95 -9.68 -8.94 -4.95
CA GLY A 95 -10.45 -7.73 -5.21
C GLY A 95 -9.97 -6.57 -4.35
N ILE A 96 -10.90 -5.79 -3.80
CA ILE A 96 -10.62 -4.64 -2.94
C ILE A 96 -10.98 -5.03 -1.50
N VAL A 97 -10.00 -5.07 -0.61
CA VAL A 97 -10.17 -5.47 0.80
C VAL A 97 -9.91 -4.30 1.73
N PRO A 98 -10.63 -4.19 2.88
CA PRO A 98 -10.32 -3.16 3.87
C PRO A 98 -8.96 -3.45 4.53
N ILE A 99 -8.23 -2.38 4.87
CA ILE A 99 -6.99 -2.44 5.65
C ILE A 99 -7.03 -1.35 6.73
N GLU A 100 -6.54 -1.66 7.92
CA GLU A 100 -6.49 -0.71 9.02
C GLU A 100 -5.13 0.02 9.08
N ALA A 101 -5.13 1.26 9.58
CA ALA A 101 -3.88 1.89 9.97
C ALA A 101 -3.19 1.04 11.06
N GLY A 102 -1.88 0.87 10.95
CA GLY A 102 -1.10 -0.01 11.80
C GLY A 102 -1.04 -1.47 11.35
N GLN A 103 -1.94 -1.93 10.48
CA GLN A 103 -1.91 -3.29 9.92
C GLN A 103 -0.79 -3.42 8.88
N LEU A 104 -0.03 -4.52 8.94
CA LEU A 104 0.97 -4.82 7.91
C LEU A 104 0.33 -5.37 6.64
N PHE A 105 0.88 -4.96 5.51
CA PHE A 105 0.58 -5.53 4.19
C PHE A 105 1.84 -5.68 3.37
N ARG A 106 1.82 -6.57 2.38
CA ARG A 106 2.97 -6.92 1.57
C ARG A 106 2.67 -6.77 0.09
N ILE A 107 3.57 -6.10 -0.61
CA ILE A 107 3.54 -5.89 -2.07
C ILE A 107 4.79 -6.54 -2.64
N GLY A 108 4.65 -7.61 -3.43
CA GLY A 108 5.79 -8.44 -3.81
C GLY A 108 6.46 -9.03 -2.56
N ARG A 109 7.68 -8.60 -2.25
CA ARG A 109 8.42 -9.02 -1.04
C ARG A 109 8.55 -7.92 0.02
N THR A 110 8.05 -6.72 -0.27
CA THR A 110 8.18 -5.57 0.62
C THR A 110 6.97 -5.48 1.55
N TRP A 111 7.20 -5.64 2.84
CA TRP A 111 6.26 -5.31 3.90
C TRP A 111 6.17 -3.80 4.11
N LEU A 112 4.94 -3.33 4.28
CA LEU A 112 4.55 -1.93 4.39
C LEU A 112 3.51 -1.79 5.51
N ARG A 113 3.37 -0.57 6.02
CA ARG A 113 2.34 -0.21 7.00
C ARG A 113 1.84 1.20 6.76
N ILE A 114 0.54 1.40 6.89
CA ILE A 114 -0.04 2.75 7.00
C ILE A 114 0.14 3.20 8.44
N GLN A 115 0.87 4.29 8.67
CA GLN A 115 0.99 4.88 9.99
C GLN A 115 -0.19 5.83 10.24
N SER A 116 -0.88 5.64 11.37
CA SER A 116 -1.83 6.62 11.87
C SER A 116 -1.07 7.77 12.51
N ASP A 117 -1.37 9.00 12.10
CA ASP A 117 -1.03 10.17 12.90
C ASP A 117 -1.92 10.11 14.16
N GLY A 118 -1.29 9.93 15.31
CA GLY A 118 -1.95 9.76 16.61
C GLY A 118 -2.49 11.06 17.19
#